data_AF-A0A7K5BIC2-F1
#
_entry.id   AF-A0A7K5BIC2-F1
#
_cell.length_a   1.000
_cell.length_b   1.000
_cell.length_c   1.000
_cell.angle_alpha   90.00
_cell.angle_beta   90.00
_cell.angle_gamma   90.00
#
_symmetry.space_group_name_H-M   'P 1'
#
loop_
_entity.id
_entity.type
_entity.pdbx_description
1 polymer ?
#
loop_
_entity_poly.entity_id
_entity_poly.type
_entity_poly.pdbx_seq_one_letter_code
_entity_poly.pdbx_strand_id
1 'polypeptide(L)'
;LPQAFPLPSLPRKQPTVLVVCGPAQNGAIGLVCARHLRIFDYEPTIFYPKRSPDPLYRDFTTQCEKMDIPFLSYLPTEVQLINDAYNAVVDAVLGAEAEMGEGREPCAAILATLKHIRIPIVSLDVPSG
;
A
#
# COMPACT_ATOMS: atom_id res chain seq x y z
N LEU A 1 -23.96 8.43 4.06
CA LEU A 1 -22.79 8.18 3.19
C LEU A 1 -21.63 7.76 4.09
N PRO A 2 -20.82 6.75 3.72
CA PRO A 2 -19.61 6.43 4.46
C PRO A 2 -18.73 7.68 4.56
N GLN A 3 -18.26 7.98 5.78
CA GLN A 3 -17.44 9.15 6.08
C GLN A 3 -15.97 8.72 6.09
N ALA A 4 -15.14 9.36 5.26
CA ALA A 4 -13.69 9.18 5.28
C ALA A 4 -13.02 10.34 6.04
N PHE A 5 -11.76 10.15 6.45
CA PHE A 5 -10.94 11.23 7.02
C PHE A 5 -10.93 12.42 6.03
N PRO A 6 -11.09 13.67 6.51
CA PRO A 6 -11.34 14.80 5.62
C PRO A 6 -10.10 15.11 4.77
N LEU A 7 -10.23 14.97 3.45
CA LEU A 7 -9.20 15.36 2.46
C LEU A 7 -8.61 16.77 2.70
N PRO A 8 -9.41 17.80 3.12
CA PRO A 8 -8.88 19.13 3.40
C PRO A 8 -7.86 19.22 4.54
N SER A 9 -7.76 18.18 5.39
CA SER A 9 -6.81 18.14 6.50
C SER A 9 -5.46 17.52 6.12
N LEU A 10 -5.32 17.03 4.88
CA LEU A 10 -4.04 16.54 4.38
C LEU A 10 -3.04 17.70 4.20
N PRO A 11 -1.76 17.48 4.54
CA PRO A 11 -0.74 18.52 4.42
C PRO A 11 -0.48 18.91 2.96
N ARG A 12 -0.69 17.97 2.02
CA ARG A 12 -0.55 18.23 0.57
C ARG A 12 -1.92 18.38 -0.08
N LYS A 13 -1.97 19.21 -1.13
CA LYS A 13 -3.19 19.49 -1.90
C LYS A 13 -3.73 18.25 -2.63
N GLN A 14 -2.86 17.42 -3.17
CA GLN A 14 -3.24 16.16 -3.80
C GLN A 14 -3.35 15.08 -2.72
N PRO A 15 -4.44 14.29 -2.66
CA PRO A 15 -4.65 13.29 -1.62
C PRO A 15 -3.96 11.96 -1.93
N THR A 16 -2.67 12.03 -2.24
CA THR A 16 -1.85 10.88 -2.66
C THR A 16 -1.54 9.94 -1.50
N VAL A 17 -1.74 8.64 -1.73
CA VAL A 17 -1.45 7.57 -0.75
C VAL A 17 -0.70 6.44 -1.45
N LEU A 18 0.42 6.00 -0.89
CA LEU A 18 1.12 4.81 -1.39
C LEU A 18 0.63 3.58 -0.61
N VAL A 19 0.15 2.55 -1.30
CA VAL A 19 -0.26 1.28 -0.70
C VAL A 19 0.76 0.22 -1.06
N VAL A 20 1.44 -0.33 -0.06
CA VAL A 20 2.51 -1.32 -0.27
C VAL A 20 2.01 -2.71 0.13
N CYS A 21 1.82 -3.57 -0.86
CA CYS A 21 1.21 -4.88 -0.68
C CYS A 21 2.24 -6.01 -0.66
N GLY A 22 2.12 -6.90 0.33
CA GLY A 22 2.83 -8.16 0.39
C GLY A 22 2.16 -9.29 -0.41
N PRO A 23 2.79 -10.46 -0.54
CA PRO A 23 2.32 -11.55 -1.40
C PRO A 23 1.10 -12.30 -0.86
N ALA A 24 0.81 -12.19 0.44
CA ALA A 24 -0.20 -12.98 1.13
C ALA A 24 -1.49 -12.19 1.37
N GLN A 25 -2.31 -12.68 2.30
CA GLN A 25 -3.61 -12.11 2.64
C GLN A 25 -3.55 -10.61 2.98
N ASN A 26 -2.56 -10.16 3.76
CA ASN A 26 -2.50 -8.73 4.12
C ASN A 26 -2.35 -7.83 2.88
N GLY A 27 -1.59 -8.27 1.87
CA GLY A 27 -1.49 -7.54 0.60
C GLY A 27 -2.79 -7.51 -0.19
N ALA A 28 -3.59 -8.57 -0.14
CA ALA A 28 -4.93 -8.59 -0.72
C ALA A 28 -5.87 -7.60 -0.03
N ILE A 29 -5.78 -7.48 1.29
CA ILE A 29 -6.49 -6.44 2.07
C ILE A 29 -6.02 -5.05 1.63
N GLY A 30 -4.71 -4.86 1.40
CA GLY A 30 -4.14 -3.64 0.82
C GLY A 30 -4.76 -3.28 -0.53
N LEU A 31 -4.96 -4.23 -1.44
CA LEU A 31 -5.63 -3.98 -2.73
C LEU A 31 -7.07 -3.51 -2.54
N VAL A 32 -7.81 -4.15 -1.65
CA VAL A 32 -9.18 -3.72 -1.31
C VAL A 32 -9.17 -2.32 -0.68
N CYS A 33 -8.22 -2.04 0.22
CA CYS A 33 -8.03 -0.73 0.82
C CYS A 33 -7.79 0.35 -0.25
N ALA A 34 -6.88 0.11 -1.21
CA ALA A 34 -6.61 1.01 -2.33
C ALA A 34 -7.88 1.31 -3.15
N ARG A 35 -8.68 0.26 -3.44
CA ARG A 35 -9.96 0.40 -4.13
C ARG A 35 -10.93 1.32 -3.39
N HIS A 36 -11.03 1.18 -2.07
CA HIS A 36 -11.89 2.01 -1.24
C HIS A 36 -11.37 3.44 -1.08
N LEU A 37 -10.05 3.63 -0.98
CA LEU A 37 -9.43 4.96 -1.00
C LEU A 37 -9.80 5.71 -2.27
N ARG A 38 -9.75 5.05 -3.43
CA ARG A 38 -10.16 5.64 -4.71
C ARG A 38 -11.62 6.08 -4.73
N ILE A 39 -12.52 5.32 -4.11
CA ILE A 39 -13.96 5.67 -3.98
C ILE A 39 -14.16 6.88 -3.05
N PHE A 40 -13.25 7.08 -2.10
CA PHE A 40 -13.27 8.21 -1.17
C PHE A 40 -12.46 9.42 -1.67
N ASP A 41 -12.26 9.52 -2.99
CA ASP A 41 -11.56 10.62 -3.67
C ASP A 41 -10.08 10.80 -3.26
N TYR A 42 -9.46 9.77 -2.69
CA TYR A 42 -8.00 9.71 -2.59
C TYR A 42 -7.38 9.31 -3.93
N GLU A 43 -6.08 9.57 -4.06
CA GLU A 43 -5.25 9.19 -5.21
C GLU A 43 -4.26 8.09 -4.80
N PRO A 44 -4.72 6.83 -4.64
CA PRO A 44 -3.86 5.74 -4.26
C PRO A 44 -2.90 5.37 -5.40
N THR A 45 -1.71 4.94 -5.05
CA THR A 45 -0.77 4.25 -5.93
C THR A 45 -0.38 2.94 -5.25
N ILE A 46 -0.32 1.83 -5.99
CA ILE A 46 -0.03 0.52 -5.42
C ILE A 46 1.41 0.10 -5.76
N PHE A 47 2.17 -0.37 -4.78
CA PHE A 47 3.38 -1.16 -5.02
C PHE A 47 3.12 -2.61 -4.61
N TYR A 48 3.12 -3.53 -5.57
CA TYR A 48 2.84 -4.95 -5.34
C TYR A 48 3.84 -5.84 -6.09
N PRO A 49 5.07 -6.02 -5.57
CA PRO A 49 6.18 -6.62 -6.32
C PRO A 49 6.04 -8.13 -6.52
N LYS A 50 5.36 -8.83 -5.60
CA LYS A 50 5.14 -10.27 -5.67
C LYS A 50 3.66 -10.56 -5.64
N ARG A 51 3.04 -10.62 -6.82
CA ARG A 51 1.61 -10.90 -6.97
C ARG A 51 1.31 -12.36 -6.61
N SER A 52 0.27 -12.58 -5.80
CA SER A 52 -0.18 -13.93 -5.45
C SER A 52 -0.74 -14.67 -6.66
N PRO A 53 -0.51 -15.99 -6.79
CA PRO A 53 -1.19 -16.82 -7.79
C PRO A 53 -2.66 -17.11 -7.42
N ASP A 54 -3.11 -16.76 -6.21
CA ASP A 54 -4.49 -16.97 -5.77
C ASP A 54 -5.47 -16.22 -6.69
N PRO A 55 -6.44 -16.91 -7.32
CA PRO A 55 -7.43 -16.29 -8.20
C PRO A 55 -8.19 -15.14 -7.55
N LEU A 56 -8.53 -15.23 -6.26
CA LEU A 56 -9.24 -14.19 -5.53
C LEU A 56 -8.41 -12.90 -5.45
N TYR A 57 -7.11 -13.02 -5.18
CA TYR A 57 -6.23 -11.85 -5.06
C TYR A 57 -5.93 -11.22 -6.43
N ARG A 58 -5.87 -12.05 -7.47
CA ARG A 58 -5.80 -11.58 -8.86
C ARG A 58 -7.03 -10.78 -9.26
N ASP A 59 -8.21 -11.19 -8.79
CA ASP A 59 -9.45 -10.46 -9.06
C ASP A 59 -9.42 -9.07 -8.39
N PHE A 60 -8.88 -8.94 -7.17
CA PHE A 60 -8.67 -7.62 -6.54
C PHE A 60 -7.68 -6.76 -7.29
N THR A 61 -6.60 -7.35 -7.81
CA THR A 61 -5.63 -6.64 -8.66
C THR A 61 -6.32 -6.08 -9.91
N THR A 62 -7.10 -6.93 -10.59
CA THR A 62 -7.87 -6.55 -11.79
C THR A 62 -8.88 -5.44 -11.49
N GLN A 63 -9.53 -5.47 -10.32
CA GLN A 63 -10.45 -4.41 -9.90
C GLN A 63 -9.72 -3.07 -9.70
N CYS A 64 -8.52 -3.07 -9.11
CA CYS A 64 -7.72 -1.86 -8.95
C CYS A 64 -7.30 -1.29 -10.32
N GLU A 65 -6.84 -2.15 -11.24
CA GLU A 65 -6.48 -1.77 -12.60
C GLU A 65 -7.68 -1.17 -13.35
N LYS A 66 -8.88 -1.76 -13.24
CA LYS A 66 -10.13 -1.23 -13.83
C LYS A 66 -10.63 0.07 -13.21
N MET A 67 -10.09 0.47 -12.06
CA MET A 67 -10.38 1.75 -11.40
C MET A 67 -9.29 2.80 -11.66
N ASP A 68 -8.43 2.54 -12.64
CA ASP A 68 -7.31 3.39 -13.04
C ASP A 68 -6.35 3.70 -11.89
N ILE A 69 -6.20 2.76 -10.95
CA ILE A 69 -5.23 2.89 -9.84
C ILE A 69 -3.85 2.48 -10.38
N PRO A 70 -2.85 3.39 -10.36
CA PRO A 70 -1.52 3.09 -10.88
C PRO A 70 -0.78 2.07 -10.01
N PHE A 71 -0.02 1.19 -10.68
CA PHE A 71 0.90 0.25 -10.03
C PHE A 71 2.34 0.66 -10.33
N LEU A 72 3.14 0.84 -9.27
CA LEU A 72 4.58 1.06 -9.40
C LEU A 72 5.29 -0.25 -9.74
N SER A 73 6.19 -0.20 -10.71
CA SER A 73 7.05 -1.34 -11.06
C SER A 73 8.18 -1.55 -10.06
N TYR A 74 8.58 -0.50 -9.34
CA TYR A 74 9.62 -0.54 -8.30
C TYR A 74 9.29 0.46 -7.18
N LEU A 75 9.76 0.17 -5.97
CA LEU A 75 9.71 1.12 -4.86
C LEU A 75 10.94 2.02 -4.95
N PRO A 76 10.79 3.36 -4.92
CA PRO A 76 11.94 4.26 -4.93
C PRO A 76 12.86 3.99 -3.74
N THR A 77 14.15 3.78 -4.01
CA THR A 77 15.17 3.63 -2.96
C THR A 77 15.49 4.96 -2.28
N GLU A 78 15.33 6.07 -3.01
CA GLU A 78 15.41 7.42 -2.47
C GLU A 78 14.13 7.75 -1.69
N VAL A 79 14.17 7.54 -0.38
CA VAL A 79 13.04 7.76 0.55
C VAL A 79 12.44 9.17 0.46
N GLN A 80 13.24 10.18 0.09
CA GLN A 80 12.73 11.54 -0.11
C GLN A 80 11.68 11.62 -1.22
N LEU A 81 11.83 10.84 -2.30
CA LEU A 81 10.82 10.80 -3.37
C LEU A 81 9.46 10.33 -2.84
N ILE A 82 9.45 9.36 -1.92
CA ILE A 82 8.22 8.88 -1.28
C ILE A 82 7.66 9.96 -0.34
N ASN A 83 8.53 10.54 0.49
CA ASN A 83 8.13 11.59 1.43
C ASN A 83 7.51 12.80 0.74
N ASP A 84 8.02 13.17 -0.44
CA ASP A 84 7.58 14.35 -1.18
C ASP A 84 6.30 14.07 -1.99
N ALA A 85 6.16 12.86 -2.55
CA ALA A 85 5.06 12.49 -3.42
C ALA A 85 3.77 12.09 -2.68
N TYR A 86 3.86 11.55 -1.46
CA TYR A 86 2.71 10.94 -0.76
C TYR A 86 2.38 11.66 0.56
N ASN A 87 1.09 11.65 0.94
CA ASN A 87 0.66 12.12 2.26
C ASN A 87 0.82 11.05 3.33
N ALA A 88 0.63 9.79 2.97
CA ALA A 88 0.74 8.65 3.85
C ALA A 88 1.14 7.40 3.06
N VAL A 89 1.67 6.42 3.79
CA VAL A 89 1.90 5.06 3.28
C VAL A 89 1.01 4.09 4.03
N VAL A 90 0.33 3.21 3.30
CA VAL A 90 -0.35 2.05 3.86
C VAL A 90 0.61 0.86 3.80
N ASP A 91 0.97 0.36 4.97
CA ASP A 91 1.76 -0.85 5.13
C ASP A 91 0.81 -2.06 5.17
N ALA A 92 0.77 -2.79 4.05
CA ALA A 92 0.02 -4.03 3.88
C ALA A 92 0.97 -5.18 3.51
N VAL A 93 2.20 -5.16 4.06
CA VAL A 93 3.28 -6.08 3.67
C VAL A 93 3.13 -7.43 4.37
N LEU A 94 3.02 -7.45 5.70
CA LEU A 94 2.91 -8.67 6.50
C LEU A 94 1.73 -8.54 7.46
N GLY A 95 0.90 -9.58 7.57
CA GLY A 95 -0.16 -9.68 8.58
C GLY A 95 0.33 -10.42 9.83
N ALA A 96 -0.51 -10.49 10.86
CA ALA A 96 -0.23 -11.25 12.08
C ALA A 96 -0.05 -12.75 11.81
N GLU A 97 -0.67 -13.26 10.74
CA GLU A 97 -0.58 -14.64 10.26
C GLU A 97 0.67 -14.93 9.41
N ALA A 98 1.57 -13.96 9.21
CA ALA A 98 2.71 -14.11 8.32
C ALA A 98 3.63 -15.29 8.72
N GLU A 99 3.88 -16.18 7.77
CA GLU A 99 4.78 -17.31 7.98
C GLU A 99 6.26 -16.89 7.96
N MET A 100 7.15 -17.70 8.54
CA MET A 100 8.62 -17.44 8.60
C MET A 100 9.27 -17.16 7.23
N GLY A 101 8.66 -17.59 6.13
CA GLY A 101 9.15 -17.35 4.77
C GLY A 101 8.76 -15.99 4.18
N GLU A 102 7.70 -15.35 4.68
CA GLU A 102 7.08 -14.18 4.05
C GLU A 102 7.84 -12.88 4.32
N GLY A 103 8.58 -12.80 5.43
CA GLY A 103 9.44 -11.67 5.76
C GLY A 103 10.74 -11.60 4.96
N ARG A 104 11.00 -12.55 4.06
CA ARG A 104 12.19 -12.57 3.19
C ARG A 104 12.04 -11.60 2.02
N GLU A 105 13.01 -11.59 1.10
CA GLU A 105 12.92 -10.81 -0.13
C GLU A 105 11.65 -11.14 -0.95
N PRO A 106 10.94 -10.14 -1.50
CA PRO A 106 11.27 -8.70 -1.51
C PRO A 106 10.77 -7.93 -0.27
N CYS A 107 10.04 -8.56 0.65
CA CYS A 107 9.46 -7.88 1.81
C CYS A 107 10.53 -7.25 2.71
N ALA A 108 11.64 -7.94 2.97
CA ALA A 108 12.74 -7.38 3.77
C ALA A 108 13.26 -6.03 3.23
N ALA A 109 13.51 -5.91 1.93
CA ALA A 109 13.95 -4.67 1.29
C ALA A 109 12.89 -3.56 1.35
N ILE A 110 11.60 -3.92 1.26
CA ILE A 110 10.49 -2.98 1.45
C ILE A 110 10.52 -2.42 2.86
N LEU A 111 10.57 -3.28 3.87
CA LEU A 111 10.56 -2.86 5.28
C LEU A 111 11.78 -2.01 5.62
N ALA A 112 12.95 -2.31 5.03
CA ALA A 112 14.13 -1.46 5.16
C ALA A 112 13.90 -0.05 4.63
N THR A 113 13.19 0.09 3.50
CA THR A 113 12.79 1.41 2.96
C THR A 113 11.77 2.10 3.87
N LEU A 114 10.71 1.39 4.27
CA LEU A 114 9.61 1.95 5.09
C LEU A 114 10.12 2.52 6.43
N LYS A 115 11.11 1.89 7.07
CA LYS A 115 11.73 2.35 8.33
C LYS A 115 12.30 3.77 8.28
N HIS A 116 12.60 4.28 7.10
CA HIS A 116 13.21 5.61 6.92
C HIS A 116 12.21 6.69 6.49
N ILE A 117 10.97 6.30 6.18
CA ILE A 117 9.91 7.21 5.76
C ILE A 117 9.51 8.12 6.94
N ARG A 118 9.25 9.40 6.64
CA ARG A 118 8.91 10.42 7.64
C ARG A 118 7.46 10.84 7.61
N ILE A 119 6.75 10.55 6.52
CA ILE A 119 5.30 10.72 6.45
C ILE A 119 4.60 9.61 7.24
N PRO A 120 3.34 9.81 7.68
CA PRO A 120 2.59 8.80 8.41
C PRO A 120 2.54 7.45 7.69
N ILE A 121 2.77 6.37 8.45
CA ILE A 121 2.57 4.99 8.01
C ILE A 121 1.36 4.43 8.75
N VAL A 122 0.41 3.86 8.01
CA VAL A 122 -0.78 3.20 8.53
C VAL A 122 -0.65 1.72 8.22
N SER A 123 -0.36 0.91 9.22
CA SER A 123 -0.24 -0.54 9.05
C SER A 123 -1.59 -1.22 9.15
N LEU A 124 -1.85 -2.14 8.21
CA LEU A 124 -3.02 -2.99 8.22
C LEU A 124 -2.73 -4.23 9.06
N ASP A 125 -3.66 -4.54 9.97
CA ASP A 125 -3.54 -5.59 10.98
C ASP A 125 -2.43 -5.33 12.02
N VAL A 126 -1.17 -5.48 11.64
CA VAL A 126 0.00 -5.24 12.51
C VAL A 126 1.08 -4.47 11.75
N PRO A 127 1.92 -3.66 12.42
CA PRO A 127 3.12 -3.13 11.80
C PRO A 127 4.01 -4.25 11.28
N SER A 128 4.36 -4.19 9.99
CA SER A 128 5.17 -5.23 9.37
C SER A 128 6.63 -5.19 9.86
N GLY A 129 7.06 -6.21 10.59
CA GLY A 129 8.45 -6.44 11.03
C GLY A 129 8.98 -5.42 12.05
#